data_AF-A0A286P6U6-F1
#
_entry.id   AF-A0A286P6U6-F1
#
_cell.length_a   1.000
_cell.length_b   1.000
_cell.length_c   1.000
_cell.angle_alpha   90.00
_cell.angle_beta   90.00
_cell.angle_gamma   90.00
#
_symmetry.space_group_name_H-M   'P 1'
#
loop_
_entity.id
_entity.type
_entity.pdbx_description
1 polymer ?
#
loop_
_entity_poly.entity_id
_entity_poly.type
_entity_poly.pdbx_seq_one_letter_code
_entity_poly.pdbx_strand_id
1 'polypeptide(L)'
;MFIALEQAAHPTPPHQEGANPPEETLDITQLRDRGWTRQMVTRFLGVADARRPATPGAGGRPAELYRISRVRNAERMVAFSEARRTAVERSALARRSQQDRRESVLRFATAIELVLPDQSFDTVMRRARDAHAPENVGGDLDDGRRAVQLLLASLEDSTNRLDVFQGQPGIRDARCLLLDRKLSLISSRYPALSDWCERVKSKQVRDDGKAEPQ
;
A
#
# COMPACT_ATOMS: atom_id res chain seq x y z
N MET A 1 -1.32 10.66 -83.49
CA MET A 1 -0.69 11.79 -82.78
C MET A 1 -1.62 12.16 -81.63
N PHE A 2 -1.11 12.06 -80.40
CA PHE A 2 -1.64 12.52 -79.10
C PHE A 2 -2.83 11.83 -78.39
N ILE A 3 -2.59 11.65 -77.09
CA ILE A 3 -3.30 10.98 -75.98
C ILE A 3 -4.14 12.00 -75.19
N ALA A 4 -5.20 11.54 -74.49
CA ALA A 4 -5.65 11.93 -73.13
C ALA A 4 -7.18 11.97 -73.04
N LEU A 5 -7.89 11.66 -71.94
CA LEU A 5 -7.66 10.96 -70.68
C LEU A 5 -9.08 10.89 -70.08
N GLU A 6 -9.58 9.69 -69.81
CA GLU A 6 -10.89 9.45 -69.20
C GLU A 6 -10.80 9.75 -67.69
N GLN A 7 -11.66 10.63 -67.16
CA GLN A 7 -11.86 10.79 -65.72
C GLN A 7 -13.34 10.82 -65.37
N ALA A 8 -13.71 9.80 -64.59
CA ALA A 8 -15.01 9.57 -64.01
C ALA A 8 -15.34 10.59 -62.91
N ALA A 9 -16.52 11.21 -63.00
CA ALA A 9 -17.10 12.00 -61.91
C ALA A 9 -17.88 11.08 -60.97
N HIS A 10 -17.39 11.00 -59.73
CA HIS A 10 -17.95 10.30 -58.58
C HIS A 10 -19.39 10.77 -58.25
N PRO A 11 -20.31 9.88 -57.84
CA PRO A 11 -21.55 10.27 -57.19
C PRO A 11 -21.27 10.77 -55.77
N THR A 12 -21.82 11.93 -55.42
CA THR A 12 -21.80 12.50 -54.08
C THR A 12 -22.57 11.60 -53.11
N PRO A 13 -21.99 11.11 -52.00
CA PRO A 13 -22.77 10.44 -50.96
C PRO A 13 -23.58 11.47 -50.15
N PRO A 14 -24.71 11.05 -49.56
CA PRO A 14 -25.68 11.94 -48.94
C PRO A 14 -25.20 12.50 -47.60
N HIS A 15 -25.79 13.64 -47.26
CA HIS A 15 -25.75 14.38 -46.01
C HIS A 15 -25.37 13.56 -44.76
N GLN A 16 -24.30 13.98 -44.08
CA GLN A 16 -24.03 13.60 -42.69
C GLN A 16 -25.02 14.35 -41.79
N GLU A 17 -26.17 13.73 -41.57
CA GLU A 17 -27.21 14.19 -40.66
C GLU A 17 -26.95 13.59 -39.26
N GLY A 18 -26.82 14.45 -38.25
CA GLY A 18 -26.87 14.04 -36.84
C GLY A 18 -25.58 14.14 -36.04
N ALA A 19 -24.90 15.29 -36.06
CA ALA A 19 -24.02 15.66 -34.96
C ALA A 19 -24.87 15.93 -33.70
N ASN A 20 -25.27 14.88 -32.99
CA ASN A 20 -25.62 15.00 -31.58
C ASN A 20 -24.43 15.70 -30.89
N PRO A 21 -24.66 16.68 -29.97
CA PRO A 21 -23.56 17.26 -29.22
C PRO A 21 -22.74 16.12 -28.58
N PRO A 22 -21.41 16.24 -28.48
CA PRO A 22 -20.57 15.19 -27.92
C PRO A 22 -21.14 14.82 -26.57
N GLU A 23 -21.77 13.63 -26.52
CA GLU A 23 -22.49 13.21 -25.33
C GLU A 23 -21.46 13.12 -24.20
N GLU A 24 -21.72 13.84 -23.11
CA GLU A 24 -20.79 13.90 -21.99
C GLU A 24 -20.54 12.46 -21.49
N THR A 25 -19.27 12.10 -21.37
CA THR A 25 -18.84 10.76 -20.93
C THR A 25 -18.05 10.86 -19.64
N LEU A 26 -18.22 9.85 -18.79
CA LEU A 26 -17.53 9.70 -17.52
C LEU A 26 -16.58 8.52 -17.58
N ASP A 27 -15.39 8.68 -17.03
CA ASP A 27 -14.46 7.57 -16.79
C ASP A 27 -14.71 6.87 -15.45
N ILE A 28 -13.99 5.78 -15.21
CA ILE A 28 -14.12 4.98 -13.97
C ILE A 28 -13.81 5.82 -12.70
N THR A 29 -12.89 6.78 -12.77
CA THR A 29 -12.54 7.63 -11.63
C THR A 29 -13.71 8.54 -11.28
N GLN A 30 -14.29 9.21 -12.29
CA GLN A 30 -15.46 10.07 -12.11
C GLN A 30 -16.69 9.29 -11.65
N LEU A 31 -16.88 8.06 -12.13
CA LEU A 31 -17.94 7.17 -11.64
C LEU A 31 -17.73 6.81 -10.16
N ARG A 32 -16.49 6.52 -9.75
CA ARG A 32 -16.15 6.21 -8.37
C ARG A 32 -16.45 7.38 -7.43
N ASP A 33 -16.18 8.61 -7.87
CA ASP A 33 -16.48 9.83 -7.09
C ASP A 33 -18.00 10.01 -6.89
N ARG A 34 -18.81 9.47 -7.80
CA ARG A 34 -20.27 9.39 -7.68
C ARG A 34 -20.77 8.19 -6.86
N GLY A 35 -19.86 7.41 -6.28
CA GLY A 35 -20.18 6.24 -5.46
C GLY A 35 -20.41 4.95 -6.22
N TRP A 36 -19.99 4.87 -7.49
CA TRP A 36 -20.05 3.63 -8.25
C TRP A 36 -18.91 2.69 -7.85
N THR A 37 -19.25 1.42 -7.67
CA THR A 37 -18.25 0.33 -7.57
C THR A 37 -18.07 -0.36 -8.91
N ARG A 38 -16.94 -1.04 -9.11
CA ARG A 38 -16.68 -1.81 -10.34
C ARG A 38 -17.78 -2.84 -10.62
N GLN A 39 -18.29 -3.50 -9.58
CA GLN A 39 -19.39 -4.46 -9.70
C GLN A 39 -20.69 -3.78 -10.16
N MET A 40 -20.98 -2.56 -9.69
CA MET A 40 -22.13 -1.77 -10.15
C MET A 40 -21.96 -1.35 -11.62
N VAL A 41 -20.76 -0.94 -12.03
CA VAL A 41 -20.46 -0.63 -13.43
C VAL A 41 -20.72 -1.86 -14.30
N THR A 42 -20.18 -3.03 -13.96
CA THR A 42 -20.44 -4.27 -14.71
C THR A 42 -21.92 -4.64 -14.75
N ARG A 43 -22.65 -4.47 -13.63
CA ARG A 43 -24.06 -4.86 -13.51
C ARG A 43 -25.03 -3.93 -14.25
N PHE A 44 -24.86 -2.61 -14.14
CA PHE A 44 -25.82 -1.62 -14.65
C PHE A 44 -25.39 -0.95 -15.96
N LEU A 45 -24.08 -0.86 -16.22
CA LEU A 45 -23.53 -0.23 -17.42
C LEU A 45 -22.89 -1.26 -18.37
N GLY A 46 -22.35 -2.37 -17.87
CA GLY A 46 -21.74 -3.39 -18.71
C GLY A 46 -20.58 -2.84 -19.56
N VAL A 47 -20.69 -2.99 -20.88
CA VAL A 47 -19.65 -2.56 -21.83
C VAL A 47 -19.59 -1.03 -21.92
N ALA A 48 -18.36 -0.50 -21.96
CA ALA A 48 -18.08 0.91 -22.13
C ALA A 48 -18.50 1.43 -23.52
N ASP A 49 -18.94 2.68 -23.59
CA ASP A 49 -19.42 3.30 -24.83
C ASP A 49 -18.26 3.78 -25.71
N ALA A 50 -17.13 4.16 -25.10
CA ALA A 50 -15.91 4.53 -25.81
C ALA A 50 -14.67 4.17 -24.98
N ARG A 51 -13.50 4.22 -25.63
CA ARG A 51 -12.20 4.06 -24.98
C ARG A 51 -11.31 5.25 -25.35
N ARG A 52 -10.72 5.89 -24.34
CA ARG A 52 -9.68 6.91 -24.54
C ARG A 52 -8.31 6.21 -24.47
N PRO A 53 -7.45 6.32 -25.48
CA PRO A 53 -6.11 5.74 -25.42
C PRO A 53 -5.31 6.35 -24.26
N ALA A 54 -4.41 5.54 -23.70
CA ALA A 54 -3.47 6.05 -22.71
C ALA A 54 -2.50 7.04 -23.36
N THR A 55 -2.10 8.06 -22.61
CA THR A 55 -1.10 9.02 -23.06
C THR A 55 0.19 8.30 -23.44
N PRO A 56 0.78 8.58 -24.62
CA PRO A 56 2.06 7.98 -25.01
C PRO A 56 3.12 8.18 -23.93
N GLY A 57 3.80 7.10 -23.54
CA GLY A 57 4.82 7.11 -22.48
C GLY A 57 4.29 6.88 -21.06
N ALA A 58 2.99 6.90 -20.81
CA ALA A 58 2.41 6.69 -19.48
C ALA A 58 2.16 5.21 -19.12
N GLY A 59 2.42 4.26 -20.03
CA GLY A 59 2.28 2.81 -19.78
C GLY A 59 0.87 2.34 -19.35
N GLY A 60 -0.12 3.22 -19.40
CA GLY A 60 -1.45 2.99 -18.83
C GLY A 60 -2.36 2.16 -19.73
N ARG A 61 -3.42 1.59 -19.12
CA ARG A 61 -4.53 0.98 -19.87
C ARG A 61 -5.43 2.08 -20.45
N PRO A 62 -6.04 1.88 -21.63
CA PRO A 62 -7.04 2.80 -22.16
C PRO A 62 -8.17 3.04 -21.15
N ALA A 63 -8.58 4.30 -20.97
CA ALA A 63 -9.67 4.65 -20.07
C ALA A 63 -11.02 4.30 -20.70
N GLU A 64 -11.84 3.56 -19.98
CA GLU A 64 -13.20 3.21 -20.37
C GLU A 64 -14.14 4.38 -20.08
N LEU A 65 -14.92 4.78 -21.09
CA LEU A 65 -15.81 5.94 -21.04
C LEU A 65 -17.28 5.48 -21.13
N TYR A 66 -18.12 6.03 -20.26
CA TYR A 66 -19.53 5.72 -20.16
C TYR A 66 -20.37 6.99 -20.35
N ARG A 67 -21.38 6.93 -21.21
CA ARG A 67 -22.28 8.06 -21.49
C ARG A 67 -23.04 8.47 -20.23
N ILE A 68 -23.08 9.77 -19.95
CA ILE A 68 -23.73 10.30 -18.75
C ILE A 68 -25.22 9.97 -18.72
N SER A 69 -25.88 9.84 -19.88
CA SER A 69 -27.28 9.46 -19.97
C SER A 69 -27.53 8.07 -19.38
N ARG A 70 -26.71 7.08 -19.72
CA ARG A 70 -26.78 5.71 -19.19
C ARG A 70 -26.54 5.68 -17.69
N VAL A 71 -25.56 6.43 -17.22
CA VAL A 71 -25.25 6.60 -15.80
C VAL A 71 -26.44 7.19 -15.05
N ARG A 72 -27.02 8.29 -15.54
CA ARG A 72 -28.20 8.94 -14.93
C ARG A 72 -29.42 8.03 -14.96
N ASN A 73 -29.63 7.27 -16.03
CA ASN A 73 -30.73 6.33 -16.13
C ASN A 73 -30.61 5.23 -15.07
N ALA A 74 -29.40 4.65 -14.91
CA ALA A 74 -29.12 3.66 -13.88
C ALA A 74 -29.26 4.25 -12.47
N GLU A 75 -28.76 5.46 -12.22
CA GLU A 75 -28.86 6.14 -10.92
C GLU A 75 -30.31 6.36 -10.47
N ARG A 76 -31.27 6.46 -11.40
CA ARG A 76 -32.71 6.56 -11.08
C ARG A 76 -33.37 5.23 -10.73
N MET A 77 -32.72 4.09 -10.96
CA MET A 77 -33.28 2.78 -10.65
C MET A 77 -33.26 2.51 -9.15
N VAL A 78 -34.36 1.99 -8.60
CA VAL A 78 -34.41 1.55 -7.19
C VAL A 78 -33.32 0.52 -6.90
N ALA A 79 -33.11 -0.43 -7.81
CA ALA A 79 -32.06 -1.46 -7.71
C ALA A 79 -30.65 -0.86 -7.59
N PHE A 80 -30.39 0.31 -8.19
CA PHE A 80 -29.11 0.99 -8.05
C PHE A 80 -28.94 1.60 -6.66
N SER A 81 -29.97 2.26 -6.14
CA SER A 81 -29.98 2.81 -4.78
C SER A 81 -29.71 1.73 -3.73
N GLU A 82 -30.38 0.58 -3.85
CA GLU A 82 -30.17 -0.57 -2.97
C GLU A 82 -28.76 -1.16 -3.08
N ALA A 83 -28.24 -1.31 -4.31
CA ALA A 83 -26.89 -1.78 -4.55
C ALA A 83 -25.84 -0.83 -3.95
N ARG A 84 -26.04 0.48 -4.08
CA ARG A 84 -25.18 1.50 -3.49
C ARG A 84 -25.21 1.44 -1.97
N ARG A 85 -26.39 1.36 -1.34
CA ARG A 85 -26.53 1.21 0.12
C ARG A 85 -25.78 -0.03 0.60
N THR A 86 -26.01 -1.17 -0.04
CA THR A 86 -25.34 -2.44 0.27
C THR A 86 -23.82 -2.33 0.13
N ALA A 87 -23.33 -1.66 -0.91
CA ALA A 87 -21.89 -1.46 -1.11
C ALA A 87 -21.26 -0.62 0.01
N VAL A 88 -21.95 0.44 0.45
CA VAL A 88 -21.51 1.26 1.60
C VAL A 88 -21.48 0.44 2.88
N GLU A 89 -22.53 -0.31 3.17
CA GLU A 89 -22.61 -1.19 4.36
C GLU A 89 -21.51 -2.25 4.35
N ARG A 90 -21.31 -2.93 3.22
CA ARG A 90 -20.24 -3.93 3.06
C ARG A 90 -18.85 -3.31 3.22
N SER A 91 -18.63 -2.11 2.68
CA SER A 91 -17.37 -1.39 2.84
C SER A 91 -17.12 -1.02 4.29
N ALA A 92 -18.14 -0.53 5.01
CA ALA A 92 -18.04 -0.21 6.42
C ALA A 92 -17.75 -1.44 7.27
N LEU A 93 -18.44 -2.57 7.02
CA LEU A 93 -18.20 -3.83 7.72
C LEU A 93 -16.78 -4.36 7.45
N ALA A 94 -16.34 -4.32 6.20
CA ALA A 94 -14.98 -4.71 5.84
C ALA A 94 -13.95 -3.85 6.56
N ARG A 95 -14.11 -2.51 6.57
CA ARG A 95 -13.20 -1.60 7.30
C ARG A 95 -13.14 -1.91 8.80
N ARG A 96 -14.29 -2.16 9.44
CA ARG A 96 -14.35 -2.56 10.86
C ARG A 96 -13.58 -3.86 11.07
N SER A 97 -13.86 -4.90 10.28
CA SER A 97 -13.15 -6.17 10.39
C SER A 97 -11.62 -6.04 10.19
N GLN A 98 -11.18 -5.20 9.25
CA GLN A 98 -9.76 -4.92 9.04
C GLN A 98 -9.14 -4.21 10.25
N GLN A 99 -9.86 -3.24 10.82
CA GLN A 99 -9.44 -2.53 12.03
C GLN A 99 -9.37 -3.47 13.25
N ASP A 100 -10.38 -4.32 13.45
CA ASP A 100 -10.40 -5.29 14.55
C ASP A 100 -9.24 -6.27 14.46
N ARG A 101 -8.90 -6.73 13.24
CA ARG A 101 -7.72 -7.58 12.99
C ARG A 101 -6.44 -6.82 13.31
N ARG A 102 -6.28 -5.59 12.82
CA ARG A 102 -5.12 -4.73 13.13
C ARG A 102 -4.94 -4.56 14.62
N GLU A 103 -6.02 -4.25 15.34
CA GLU A 103 -5.99 -4.08 16.79
C GLU A 103 -5.62 -5.39 17.50
N SER A 104 -6.14 -6.53 17.04
CA SER A 104 -5.80 -7.84 17.59
C SER A 104 -4.31 -8.15 17.45
N VAL A 105 -3.70 -7.84 16.29
CA VAL A 105 -2.26 -8.04 16.05
C VAL A 105 -1.44 -7.14 16.97
N LEU A 106 -1.84 -5.88 17.14
CA LEU A 106 -1.18 -4.93 18.05
C LEU A 106 -1.30 -5.33 19.53
N ARG A 107 -2.47 -5.81 19.96
CA ARG A 107 -2.68 -6.35 21.31
C ARG A 107 -1.77 -7.55 21.56
N PHE A 108 -1.67 -8.47 20.60
CA PHE A 108 -0.75 -9.60 20.71
C PHE A 108 0.70 -9.13 20.85
N ALA A 109 1.15 -8.22 19.99
CA ALA A 109 2.51 -7.68 20.05
C ALA A 109 2.83 -6.98 21.38
N THR A 110 1.83 -6.35 22.01
CA THR A 110 1.95 -5.71 23.33
C THR A 110 2.05 -6.76 24.45
N ALA A 111 1.30 -7.86 24.33
CA ALA A 111 1.27 -8.93 25.33
C ALA A 111 2.50 -9.86 25.29
N ILE A 112 3.32 -9.79 24.22
CA ILE A 112 4.57 -10.56 24.18
C ILE A 112 5.48 -10.12 25.32
N GLU A 113 5.84 -11.07 26.16
CA GLU A 113 6.84 -10.90 27.20
C GLU A 113 8.24 -10.82 26.58
N LEU A 114 9.05 -9.88 27.08
CA LEU A 114 10.41 -9.65 26.63
C LEU A 114 11.35 -10.00 27.78
N VAL A 115 12.13 -11.06 27.60
CA VAL A 115 13.10 -11.52 28.60
C VAL A 115 14.49 -11.32 28.03
N LEU A 116 15.23 -10.36 28.59
CA LEU A 116 16.63 -10.14 28.22
C LEU A 116 17.53 -10.96 29.15
N PRO A 117 18.51 -11.72 28.63
CA PRO A 117 19.43 -12.48 29.47
C PRO A 117 20.21 -11.58 30.41
N ASP A 118 20.38 -12.02 31.66
CA ASP A 118 21.14 -11.26 32.66
C ASP A 118 22.64 -11.33 32.35
N GLN A 119 23.19 -10.22 31.85
CA GLN A 119 24.59 -10.10 31.48
C GLN A 119 25.13 -8.75 31.97
N SER A 120 26.41 -8.71 32.36
CA SER A 120 27.06 -7.43 32.66
C SER A 120 27.33 -6.66 31.37
N PHE A 121 27.38 -5.32 31.47
CA PHE A 121 27.72 -4.46 30.33
C PHE A 121 29.06 -4.85 29.69
N ASP A 122 30.10 -5.12 30.50
CA ASP A 122 31.41 -5.56 30.01
C ASP A 122 31.35 -6.87 29.23
N THR A 123 30.50 -7.81 29.66
CA THR A 123 30.30 -9.08 28.96
C THR A 123 29.65 -8.86 27.59
N VAL A 124 28.63 -8.01 27.53
CA VAL A 124 27.96 -7.66 26.27
C VAL A 124 28.94 -6.99 25.32
N MET A 125 29.70 -6.00 25.79
CA MET A 125 30.68 -5.28 24.97
C MET A 125 31.83 -6.17 24.51
N ARG A 126 32.34 -7.05 25.38
CA ARG A 126 33.35 -8.05 25.00
C ARG A 126 32.83 -8.94 23.88
N ARG A 127 31.62 -9.50 24.04
CA ARG A 127 31.01 -10.35 22.99
C ARG A 127 30.75 -9.59 21.70
N ALA A 128 30.37 -8.32 21.78
CA ALA A 128 30.17 -7.47 20.60
C ALA A 128 31.47 -7.26 19.81
N ARG A 129 32.61 -7.15 20.50
CA ARG A 129 33.95 -7.08 19.89
C ARG A 129 34.39 -8.43 19.31
N ASP A 130 34.21 -9.50 20.08
CA ASP A 130 34.63 -10.86 19.71
C ASP A 130 33.87 -11.41 18.50
N ALA A 131 32.64 -10.91 18.24
CA ALA A 131 31.84 -11.27 17.08
C ALA A 131 32.46 -10.83 15.74
N HIS A 132 33.61 -10.13 15.73
CA HIS A 132 34.31 -9.74 14.52
C HIS A 132 35.82 -10.04 14.57
N ALA A 133 36.38 -10.41 13.41
CA ALA A 133 37.82 -10.55 13.22
C ALA A 133 38.50 -9.16 13.17
N PRO A 134 39.77 -9.04 13.61
CA PRO A 134 40.42 -7.75 13.92
C PRO A 134 40.77 -6.85 12.72
N GLU A 135 40.26 -7.10 11.52
CA GLU A 135 40.70 -6.39 10.31
C GLU A 135 40.08 -4.99 10.11
N ASN A 136 39.05 -4.62 10.87
CA ASN A 136 38.42 -3.30 10.74
C ASN A 136 38.71 -2.42 11.96
N VAL A 137 39.65 -1.48 11.78
CA VAL A 137 39.98 -0.37 12.70
C VAL A 137 38.86 0.70 12.67
N GLY A 138 37.63 0.28 12.98
CA GLY A 138 36.48 1.15 13.23
C GLY A 138 36.12 1.03 14.70
N GLY A 139 36.55 1.98 15.52
CA GLY A 139 36.53 1.93 16.99
C GLY A 139 35.14 1.90 17.65
N ASP A 140 35.12 2.27 18.94
CA ASP A 140 34.03 2.21 19.94
C ASP A 140 32.59 2.47 19.44
N LEU A 141 32.44 3.26 18.37
CA LEU A 141 31.15 3.50 17.72
C LEU A 141 30.54 2.24 17.07
N ASP A 142 31.32 1.35 16.47
CA ASP A 142 30.74 0.13 15.87
C ASP A 142 30.42 -0.93 16.94
N ASP A 143 31.13 -0.93 18.07
CA ASP A 143 30.90 -1.85 19.19
C ASP A 143 29.55 -1.62 19.85
N GLY A 144 29.16 -0.37 20.10
CA GLY A 144 27.84 -0.05 20.67
C GLY A 144 26.68 -0.47 19.77
N ARG A 145 26.81 -0.26 18.45
CA ARG A 145 25.84 -0.75 17.46
C ARG A 145 25.73 -2.27 17.48
N ARG A 146 26.87 -2.97 17.51
CA ARG A 146 26.96 -4.44 17.54
C ARG A 146 26.37 -4.99 18.85
N ALA A 147 26.64 -4.35 19.98
CA ALA A 147 26.06 -4.72 21.27
C ALA A 147 24.53 -4.69 21.23
N VAL A 148 23.93 -3.63 20.69
CA VAL A 148 22.47 -3.55 20.50
C VAL A 148 21.96 -4.66 19.58
N GLN A 149 22.66 -4.96 18.48
CA GLN A 149 22.28 -6.05 17.57
C GLN A 149 22.34 -7.43 18.22
N LEU A 150 23.38 -7.70 19.01
CA LEU A 150 23.52 -8.94 19.77
C LEU A 150 22.38 -9.11 20.78
N LEU A 151 22.03 -8.04 21.51
CA LEU A 151 20.92 -8.05 22.45
C LEU A 151 19.57 -8.23 21.74
N LEU A 152 19.36 -7.59 20.59
CA LEU A 152 18.16 -7.81 19.77
C LEU A 152 18.06 -9.25 19.25
N ALA A 153 19.19 -9.86 18.86
CA ALA A 153 19.24 -11.27 18.44
C ALA A 153 18.86 -12.21 19.59
N SER A 154 19.25 -11.90 20.84
CA SER A 154 18.80 -12.66 22.01
C SER A 154 17.28 -12.59 22.26
N LEU A 155 16.61 -11.60 21.67
CA LEU A 155 15.16 -11.41 21.72
C LEU A 155 14.47 -11.88 20.42
N GLU A 156 15.15 -12.58 19.51
CA GLU A 156 14.59 -12.93 18.19
C GLU A 156 13.32 -13.79 18.29
N ASP A 157 13.26 -14.71 19.26
CA ASP A 157 12.07 -15.56 19.49
C ASP A 157 10.79 -14.72 19.65
N SER A 158 10.87 -13.61 20.36
CA SER A 158 9.72 -12.70 20.50
C SER A 158 9.29 -12.06 19.18
N THR A 159 10.20 -11.86 18.21
CA THR A 159 9.81 -11.44 16.84
C THR A 159 9.11 -12.57 16.11
N ASN A 160 9.65 -13.79 16.18
CA ASN A 160 9.13 -14.96 15.46
C ASN A 160 7.70 -15.29 15.89
N ARG A 161 7.33 -14.99 17.14
CA ARG A 161 5.95 -15.11 17.63
C ARG A 161 4.94 -14.27 16.83
N LEU A 162 5.35 -13.23 16.10
CA LEU A 162 4.48 -12.44 15.23
C LEU A 162 4.27 -13.07 13.85
N ASP A 163 5.02 -14.10 13.46
CA ASP A 163 4.93 -14.69 12.13
C ASP A 163 3.59 -15.39 11.88
N VAL A 164 2.86 -15.77 12.94
CA VAL A 164 1.48 -16.26 12.79
C VAL A 164 0.53 -15.23 12.18
N PHE A 165 0.92 -13.95 12.16
CA PHE A 165 0.14 -12.84 11.59
C PHE A 165 0.70 -12.32 10.25
N GLN A 166 1.55 -13.09 9.53
CA GLN A 166 1.98 -12.66 8.19
C GLN A 166 0.78 -12.39 7.29
N GLY A 167 0.85 -11.30 6.53
CA GLY A 167 -0.21 -10.88 5.61
C GLY A 167 -1.47 -10.34 6.29
N GLN A 168 -1.52 -10.30 7.62
CA GLN A 168 -2.61 -9.66 8.34
C GLN A 168 -2.42 -8.12 8.40
N PRO A 169 -3.51 -7.36 8.42
CA PRO A 169 -3.45 -5.91 8.67
C PRO A 169 -2.76 -5.63 10.01
N GLY A 170 -1.87 -4.64 10.05
CA GLY A 170 -1.20 -4.24 11.29
C GLY A 170 0.06 -5.03 11.66
N ILE A 171 0.45 -6.08 10.92
CA ILE A 171 1.69 -6.82 11.20
C ILE A 171 2.93 -5.92 11.20
N ARG A 172 2.97 -4.95 10.29
CA ARG A 172 4.07 -3.99 10.19
C ARG A 172 4.14 -3.11 11.44
N ASP A 173 3.03 -2.47 11.79
CA ASP A 173 2.92 -1.65 13.00
C ASP A 173 3.28 -2.44 14.27
N ALA A 174 2.84 -3.70 14.34
CA ALA A 174 3.16 -4.60 15.44
C ALA A 174 4.66 -4.93 15.54
N ARG A 175 5.34 -5.13 14.41
CA ARG A 175 6.80 -5.29 14.38
C ARG A 175 7.52 -4.03 14.85
N CYS A 176 7.07 -2.86 14.42
CA CYS A 176 7.65 -1.59 14.84
C CYS A 176 7.44 -1.34 16.34
N LEU A 177 6.22 -1.60 16.85
CA LEU A 177 5.90 -1.55 18.27
C LEU A 177 6.75 -2.53 19.09
N LEU A 178 6.92 -3.76 18.61
CA LEU A 178 7.73 -4.75 19.29
C LEU A 178 9.21 -4.36 19.32
N LEU A 179 9.75 -3.85 18.19
CA LEU A 179 11.11 -3.34 18.14
C LEU A 179 11.33 -2.18 19.11
N ASP A 180 10.39 -1.23 19.18
CA ASP A 180 10.45 -0.11 20.11
C ASP A 180 10.48 -0.57 21.58
N ARG A 181 9.63 -1.54 21.94
CA ARG A 181 9.64 -2.16 23.28
C ARG A 181 10.96 -2.85 23.59
N LYS A 182 11.55 -3.56 22.63
CA LYS A 182 12.86 -4.22 22.78
C LYS A 182 13.98 -3.20 23.02
N LEU A 183 14.02 -2.15 22.21
CA LEU A 183 15.01 -1.09 22.34
C LEU A 183 14.87 -0.37 23.68
N SER A 184 13.64 -0.05 24.10
CA SER A 184 13.35 0.55 25.40
C SER A 184 13.82 -0.34 26.58
N LEU A 185 13.62 -1.66 26.48
CA LEU A 185 14.11 -2.62 27.47
C LEU A 185 15.65 -2.63 27.52
N ILE A 186 16.31 -2.63 26.36
CA ILE A 186 17.77 -2.59 26.25
C ILE A 186 18.32 -1.29 26.87
N SER A 187 17.78 -0.13 26.49
CA SER A 187 18.21 1.17 27.03
C SER A 187 18.01 1.27 28.53
N SER A 188 16.90 0.70 29.06
CA SER A 188 16.64 0.67 30.49
C SER A 188 17.65 -0.19 31.26
N ARG A 189 18.04 -1.34 30.70
CA ARG A 189 19.02 -2.27 31.33
C ARG A 189 20.47 -1.80 31.16
N TYR A 190 20.78 -1.18 30.03
CA TYR A 190 22.12 -0.70 29.65
C TYR A 190 22.05 0.76 29.19
N PRO A 191 21.99 1.74 30.11
CA PRO A 191 21.85 3.15 29.75
C PRO A 191 22.94 3.68 28.81
N ALA A 192 24.15 3.12 28.86
CA ALA A 192 25.25 3.45 27.97
C ALA A 192 24.98 3.13 26.47
N LEU A 193 23.96 2.31 26.16
CA LEU A 193 23.57 1.98 24.79
C LEU A 193 22.37 2.82 24.28
N SER A 194 21.84 3.75 25.06
CA SER A 194 20.62 4.50 24.73
C SER A 194 20.72 5.24 23.39
N ASP A 195 21.84 5.93 23.14
CA ASP A 195 22.08 6.65 21.88
C ASP A 195 22.07 5.71 20.66
N TRP A 196 22.55 4.48 20.84
CA TRP A 196 22.53 3.46 19.79
C TRP A 196 21.11 2.95 19.54
N CYS A 197 20.34 2.72 20.60
CA CYS A 197 18.94 2.35 20.49
C CYS A 197 18.12 3.41 19.75
N GLU A 198 18.31 4.70 20.06
CA GLU A 198 17.62 5.80 19.38
C GLU A 198 18.00 5.92 17.90
N ARG A 199 19.26 5.67 17.54
CA ARG A 199 19.70 5.62 16.14
C ARG A 199 19.04 4.49 15.36
N VAL A 200 18.90 3.31 15.97
CA VAL A 200 18.19 2.17 15.35
C VAL A 200 16.72 2.49 15.16
N LYS A 201 16.06 3.05 16.18
CA LYS A 201 14.66 3.51 16.11
C LYS A 201 14.44 4.54 15.00
N SER A 202 15.31 5.54 14.92
CA SER A 202 15.27 6.59 13.88
C SER A 202 15.47 6.03 12.47
N LYS A 203 16.35 5.01 12.31
CA LYS A 203 16.53 4.34 11.02
C LYS A 203 15.27 3.56 10.61
N GLN A 204 14.65 2.85 11.54
CA GLN A 204 13.41 2.12 11.27
C GLN A 204 12.29 3.05 10.80
N VAL A 205 12.09 4.20 11.47
CA VAL A 205 11.06 5.19 11.07
C VAL A 205 11.30 5.71 9.65
N ARG A 206 12.57 5.91 9.25
CA ARG A 206 12.92 6.35 7.89
C ARG A 206 12.69 5.28 6.84
N ASP A 207 13.08 4.04 7.12
CA ASP A 207 12.81 2.91 6.22
C ASP A 207 11.28 2.67 6.13
N ASP A 208 10.56 2.94 7.22
CA ASP A 208 9.11 2.84 7.22
C ASP A 208 8.43 3.90 6.36
N GLY A 209 8.87 5.16 6.46
CA GLY A 209 8.38 6.26 5.63
C GLY A 209 8.74 6.14 4.14
N LYS A 210 9.74 5.32 3.78
CA LYS A 210 10.17 5.11 2.39
C LYS A 210 9.40 3.98 1.68
N ALA A 211 8.78 3.07 2.43
CA ALA A 211 8.04 1.93 1.87
C ALA A 211 6.55 2.23 1.57
N GLU A 212 6.16 3.50 1.46
CA GLU A 212 4.97 3.90 0.68
C GLU A 212 5.43 4.46 -0.67
N PRO A 213 5.16 3.71 -1.74
CA PRO A 213 4.17 4.19 -2.68
C PRO A 213 3.12 3.12 -3.02
N GLN A 214 1.87 3.55 -2.85
CA GLN A 214 0.60 3.18 -3.51
C GLN A 214 0.52 1.87 -4.31
#